data_AF-A0A849NM02-F1
#
_entry.id   AF-A0A849NM02-F1
#
_cell.length_a   1.000
_cell.length_b   1.000
_cell.length_c   1.000
_cell.angle_alpha   90.00
_cell.angle_beta   90.00
_cell.angle_gamma   90.00
#
_symmetry.space_group_name_H-M   'P 1'
#
loop_
_entity.id
_entity.type
_entity.pdbx_description
1 polymer ?
#
loop_
_entity_poly.entity_id
_entity_poly.type
_entity_poly.pdbx_seq_one_letter_code
_entity_poly.pdbx_strand_id
1 'polypeptide(L)' 'MTRCTRKSNLEIHHIRRDGGNDINNAQVLCQNCHSETGTYGTSGKTPLVFTPMIKQLALTRAGNQCQCTSIRGCH' A
#
# COMPACT_ATOMS: atom_id res chain seq x y z
N MET A 1 -11.74 -0.94 -15.36
CA MET A 1 -10.65 -0.37 -14.52
C MET A 1 -9.53 -1.39 -14.46
N THR A 2 -8.41 -1.13 -15.13
CA THR A 2 -7.27 -2.06 -15.18
C THR A 2 -6.45 -1.89 -13.90
N ARG A 3 -6.31 -2.95 -13.11
CA ARG A 3 -5.44 -2.95 -11.92
C ARG A 3 -3.99 -2.80 -12.34
N CYS A 4 -3.21 -2.08 -11.54
CA CYS A 4 -1.78 -1.98 -11.75
C CYS A 4 -1.12 -3.37 -11.73
N THR A 5 -0.28 -3.70 -12.70
CA THR A 5 0.38 -5.01 -12.79
C THR A 5 1.83 -5.01 -12.30
N ARG A 6 2.29 -3.89 -11.72
CA ARG A 6 3.61 -3.77 -11.10
C ARG A 6 3.75 -4.79 -9.96
N LYS A 7 4.83 -5.57 -10.01
CA LYS A 7 5.23 -6.54 -8.97
C LYS A 7 6.53 -6.16 -8.24
N SER A 8 7.11 -5.03 -8.61
CA SER A 8 8.41 -4.54 -8.10
C SER A 8 8.19 -3.26 -7.28
N ASN A 9 9.09 -2.99 -6.32
CA ASN A 9 9.04 -1.82 -5.43
C ASN A 9 7.67 -1.67 -4.75
N LEU A 10 7.18 -2.79 -4.19
CA LEU A 10 5.92 -2.84 -3.47
C LEU A 10 6.11 -2.35 -2.03
N GLU A 11 5.24 -1.46 -1.63
CA GLU A 11 5.17 -0.87 -0.31
C GLU A 11 3.80 -1.16 0.32
N ILE A 12 3.78 -1.24 1.64
CA ILE A 12 2.55 -1.43 2.40
C ILE A 12 2.07 -0.09 2.91
N HIS A 13 0.87 0.27 2.50
CA HIS A 13 0.21 1.52 2.81
C HIS A 13 -0.99 1.27 3.74
N HIS A 14 -1.22 2.16 4.71
CA HIS A 14 -2.42 2.13 5.54
C HIS A 14 -3.60 2.76 4.79
N ILE A 15 -4.66 1.99 4.52
CA ILE A 15 -5.87 2.48 3.83
C ILE A 15 -6.50 3.65 4.60
N ARG A 16 -6.52 3.56 5.92
CA ARG A 16 -7.01 4.59 6.85
C ARG A 16 -5.97 4.89 7.92
N ARG A 17 -5.78 6.17 8.23
CA ARG A 17 -4.83 6.62 9.26
C ARG A 17 -5.22 6.14 10.67
N ASP A 18 -6.52 6.07 10.95
CA ASP A 18 -7.11 5.65 12.22
C ASP A 18 -7.44 4.14 12.27
N GLY A 19 -7.24 3.40 11.18
CA GLY A 19 -7.66 2.00 11.04
C GLY A 19 -6.78 0.96 11.74
N GLY A 20 -5.78 1.38 12.51
CA GLY A 20 -4.85 0.47 13.20
C GLY A 20 -3.87 -0.27 12.27
N ASN A 21 -3.27 -1.34 12.80
CA ASN A 21 -2.18 -2.09 12.16
C ASN A 21 -2.59 -3.47 11.62
N ASP A 22 -3.88 -3.65 11.42
CA ASP A 22 -4.44 -4.91 10.96
C ASP A 22 -4.26 -5.10 9.45
N ILE A 23 -4.25 -6.36 9.03
CA ILE A 23 -4.16 -6.75 7.62
C ILE A 23 -5.28 -6.14 6.76
N ASN A 24 -6.44 -5.86 7.35
CA ASN A 24 -7.57 -5.25 6.65
C ASN A 24 -7.36 -3.76 6.37
N ASN A 25 -6.44 -3.11 7.10
CA ASN A 25 -6.02 -1.73 6.86
C ASN A 25 -4.73 -1.65 6.03
N ALA A 26 -4.14 -2.79 5.65
CA ALA A 26 -2.94 -2.86 4.84
C ALA A 26 -3.27 -3.01 3.35
N GLN A 27 -2.72 -2.13 2.53
CA GLN A 27 -2.85 -2.17 1.07
C GLN A 27 -1.47 -2.21 0.43
N VAL A 28 -1.29 -3.09 -0.57
CA VAL A 28 -0.05 -3.18 -1.33
C VAL A 28 -0.08 -2.20 -2.50
N LEU A 29 0.83 -1.23 -2.51
CA LEU A 29 0.98 -0.25 -3.58
C LEU A 29 2.40 -0.31 -4.14
N CYS A 30 2.60 -0.12 -5.44
CA CYS A 30 3.93 0.18 -5.95
C CYS A 30 4.30 1.63 -5.58
N GLN A 31 5.58 1.94 -5.56
CA GLN A 31 6.08 3.28 -5.23
C GLN A 31 5.35 4.43 -5.97
N ASN A 32 5.11 4.29 -7.28
CA ASN A 32 4.37 5.30 -8.07
C ASN A 32 2.91 5.45 -7.62
N CYS A 33 2.24 4.34 -7.31
CA CYS A 33 0.88 4.40 -6.80
C CYS A 33 0.84 4.91 -5.36
N HIS A 34 1.89 4.64 -4.59
CA HIS A 34 2.03 5.14 -3.23
C HIS A 34 2.28 6.66 -3.24
N SER A 35 3.09 7.18 -4.16
CA SER A 35 3.33 8.63 -4.30
C SER A 35 2.08 9.42 -4.70
N GLU A 36 1.15 8.79 -5.40
CA GLU A 36 -0.17 9.38 -5.69
C GLU A 36 -1.08 9.44 -4.46
N THR A 37 -0.77 8.69 -3.39
CA THR A 37 -1.50 8.86 -2.13
C THR A 37 -1.09 10.19 -1.52
N GLY A 38 -2.08 11.05 -1.23
CA GLY A 38 -1.85 12.39 -0.65
C GLY A 38 -1.24 12.38 0.76
N THR A 39 -0.82 11.23 1.25
CA THR A 39 -0.15 11.03 2.54
C THR A 39 1.28 10.53 2.41
N TYR A 40 1.77 10.25 1.19
CA TYR A 40 3.14 9.80 0.97
C TYR A 40 4.13 10.90 1.34
N GLY A 41 5.09 10.59 2.22
CA GLY A 41 6.07 11.57 2.72
C GLY A 41 5.47 12.70 3.58
N THR A 42 4.19 12.64 3.93
CA THR A 42 3.56 13.67 4.77
C THR A 42 3.84 13.38 6.24
N SER A 43 4.58 14.28 6.90
CA SER A 43 4.81 14.24 8.34
C SER A 43 3.51 14.43 9.10
N GLY A 44 3.04 13.39 9.77
CA GLY A 44 1.87 13.39 10.66
C GLY A 44 2.02 12.31 11.73
N LYS A 45 0.97 12.06 12.52
CA LYS A 45 0.90 10.83 13.33
C LYS A 45 0.89 9.64 12.38
N THR A 46 2.06 9.17 11.99
CA THR A 46 2.22 7.95 11.22
C THR A 46 1.60 6.85 12.08
N PRO A 47 0.61 6.09 11.56
CA PRO A 47 0.16 4.91 12.26
C PRO A 47 1.38 4.03 12.56
N LEU A 48 1.31 3.24 13.63
CA LEU A 48 2.39 2.32 13.99
C LEU A 48 2.86 1.55 12.73
N VAL A 49 4.16 1.34 12.60
CA VAL A 49 4.67 0.59 11.43
C VAL A 49 4.08 -0.83 11.46
N PHE A 50 3.58 -1.32 10.32
CA PHE A 50 3.11 -2.70 10.22
C PHE A 50 4.23 -3.67 10.62
N THR A 51 3.89 -4.69 11.41
CA THR A 51 4.85 -5.74 11.76
C THR A 51 5.31 -6.48 10.49
N PRO A 52 6.52 -7.06 10.48
CA PRO A 52 6.99 -7.85 9.34
C PRO A 52 6.00 -8.95 8.91
N MET A 53 5.31 -9.56 9.87
CA MET A 53 4.26 -10.55 9.64
C MET A 53 3.09 -9.99 8.83
N ILE A 54 2.55 -8.82 9.20
CA ILE A 54 1.44 -8.18 8.47
C ILE A 54 1.90 -7.75 7.08
N LYS A 55 3.13 -7.24 6.95
CA LYS A 55 3.70 -6.88 5.64
C LYS A 55 3.75 -8.09 4.70
N GLN A 56 4.27 -9.22 5.19
CA GLN A 56 4.37 -10.44 4.39
C GLN A 56 2.98 -11.00 4.05
N LEU A 57 2.04 -11.01 5.00
CA LEU A 57 0.68 -11.46 4.76
C LEU A 57 -0.04 -10.58 3.72
N ALA A 58 0.17 -9.26 3.76
CA ALA A 58 -0.39 -8.32 2.79
C ALA A 58 0.15 -8.59 1.38
N LEU A 59 1.47 -8.77 1.25
CA LEU A 59 2.11 -9.15 -0.02
C LEU A 59 1.56 -10.46 -0.57
N THR A 60 1.45 -11.50 0.26
CA THR A 60 0.87 -12.79 -0.14
C THR A 60 -0.59 -12.66 -0.57
N ARG A 61 -1.42 -11.93 0.18
CA ARG A 61 -2.83 -11.68 -0.17
C ARG A 61 -3.00 -10.89 -1.46
N ALA A 62 -2.07 -9.98 -1.74
CA ALA A 62 -2.04 -9.20 -2.97
C ALA A 62 -1.44 -9.96 -4.16
N GLY A 63 -0.96 -11.20 -3.97
CA GLY A 63 -0.29 -11.97 -5.01
C GLY A 63 1.03 -11.35 -5.45
N ASN A 64 1.75 -10.66 -4.55
CA ASN A 64 2.95 -9.87 -4.83
C ASN A 64 2.74 -8.87 -5.99
N GLN A 65 1.59 -8.19 -6.00
CA GLN A 65 1.22 -7.23 -7.03
C GLN A 65 0.60 -5.96 -6.43
N CYS A 66 0.86 -4.83 -7.07
CA CYS A 66 0.22 -3.56 -6.74
C CYS A 66 -1.31 -3.68 -6.86
N GLN A 67 -2.03 -3.28 -5.81
CA GLN A 67 -3.49 -3.32 -5.75
C GLN A 67 -4.14 -2.00 -6.16
N CYS A 68 -3.34 -1.03 -6.60
CA CYS A 68 -3.85 0.25 -7.05
C CYS A 68 -4.77 0.06 -8.26
N THR A 69 -5.91 0.75 -8.21
CA THR A 69 -6.89 0.83 -9.30
C THR A 69 -6.81 2.16 -10.05
N SER A 70 -5.98 3.10 -9.58
CA SER A 70 -5.77 4.39 -10.23
C SER A 70 -4.87 4.23 -11.44
N ILE A 71 -5.35 4.73 -12.58
CA ILE A 71 -4.65 4.71 -13.87
C ILE A 71 -3.41 5.63 -13.83
N ARG A 72 -3.43 6.66 -12.97
CA ARG A 72 -2.37 7.68 -12.88
C ARG A 72 -1.04 7.16 -12.33
N GLY A 73 -1.09 6.26 -11.35
CA GLY A 73 0.11 5.75 -10.67
C GLY A 73 0.77 4.54 -11.35
N CYS A 74 0.20 4.01 -12.44
CA CYS A 74 0.68 2.79 -13.08
C CYS A 74 1.07 2.96 -14.57
N HIS A 75 1.24 4.21 -15.02
CA HIS A 75 1.86 4.53 -16.30
C HIS A 75 3.36 4.77 -16.13
#